data_AF-A0A015ZBW5-F1
#
_entry.id   AF-A0A015ZBW5-F1
#
_cell.length_a   1.000
_cell.length_b   1.000
_cell.length_c   1.000
_cell.angle_alpha   90.00
_cell.angle_beta   90.00
_cell.angle_gamma   90.00
#
_symmetry.space_group_name_H-M   'P 1'
#
loop_
_entity.id
_entity.type
_entity.pdbx_description
1 polymer ?
#
loop_
_entity_poly.entity_id
_entity_poly.type
_entity_poly.pdbx_seq_one_letter_code
_entity_poly.pdbx_strand_id
1 'polypeptide(L)'
;MSVLHRSIELLEPYDGKLSCTVLRGESARKGADLPDPTLATKLYYHYKRNEKLGRVPKGCKFNMINFVDVEYSRRVNPIQAKYINNLAAASETAETLLESLQKGKKEGGGGSDQFFQTSAVNFLAACIYFFVNYEREPYDANGKPLYAERQQDPQTKFWKPTGIVRDREGGNIVEPAYWLGKYSDMPHILSFLNESYQTIFEVLETDNEVAPLLGPFQTAFKNKAMEQLEGMIGTLRVYTSRLATKESYWIFHRDGDDFDLKVSDPKNPSYLLIANDPEMESIIGALNALILNRLVTRVNTGQGKNIPVSIIVDELPTLYFHKIDRLIGTARSNKVSVTLGFQELPQLEADYGKVGMQKIITTVGNVVSGSARAKETLEWLSNDIFGKVVQVKKGVTIDRDKTSINLNENMDNLVPASKISDMATGWICGQTARDFVKTKTGMGGSMNIQESEEFKTTKFFCKTDFDMAAIKKEEAAYVPLPKFYTFKSREERERILYKNFVQVGQDVKEMIKDVQNKRNAK
;
A
#
# COMPACT_ATOMS: atom_id res chain seq x y z
N MET A 1 -33.20 -11.70 -29.35
CA MET A 1 -32.06 -11.09 -28.64
C MET A 1 -31.10 -10.52 -29.68
N SER A 2 -31.22 -9.24 -30.04
CA SER A 2 -30.19 -8.58 -30.83
C SER A 2 -29.03 -8.25 -29.90
N VAL A 3 -27.96 -9.02 -30.00
CA VAL A 3 -26.70 -8.76 -29.29
C VAL A 3 -26.08 -7.53 -29.93
N LEU A 4 -26.36 -6.35 -29.38
CA LEU A 4 -25.64 -5.13 -29.72
C LEU A 4 -24.16 -5.38 -29.41
N HIS A 5 -23.38 -5.64 -30.45
CA HIS A 5 -21.93 -5.61 -30.40
C HIS A 5 -21.52 -4.16 -30.10
N ARG A 6 -21.37 -3.83 -28.82
CA ARG A 6 -20.56 -2.69 -28.42
C ARG A 6 -19.19 -3.24 -28.10
N SER A 7 -18.24 -2.98 -28.99
CA SER A 7 -16.83 -2.96 -28.63
C SER A 7 -16.71 -2.09 -27.38
N ILE A 8 -16.05 -2.59 -26.35
CA ILE A 8 -15.52 -1.72 -25.30
C ILE A 8 -14.44 -0.91 -26.01
N GLU A 9 -14.85 0.18 -26.66
CA GLU A 9 -13.93 1.21 -27.09
C GLU A 9 -13.09 1.55 -25.87
N LEU A 10 -11.78 1.50 -26.08
CA LEU A 10 -10.74 1.82 -25.13
C LEU A 10 -11.27 2.86 -24.14
N LEU A 11 -11.26 2.54 -22.85
CA LEU A 11 -11.20 3.56 -21.82
C LEU A 11 -9.95 4.36 -22.16
N GLU A 12 -10.11 5.39 -23.00
CA GLU A 12 -9.04 6.31 -23.30
C GLU A 12 -8.58 6.79 -21.93
N PRO A 13 -7.29 6.60 -21.58
CA PRO A 13 -6.78 7.17 -20.36
C PRO A 13 -7.08 8.65 -20.46
N TYR A 14 -7.90 9.14 -19.54
CA TYR A 14 -8.19 10.54 -19.25
C TYR A 14 -7.18 11.46 -19.96
N ASP A 15 -7.62 12.39 -20.81
CA ASP A 15 -6.77 13.34 -21.55
C ASP A 15 -5.83 14.19 -20.66
N GLY A 16 -5.90 14.02 -19.33
CA GLY A 16 -4.92 14.53 -18.37
C GLY A 16 -3.74 13.58 -18.18
N LYS A 17 -2.53 14.14 -18.13
CA LYS A 17 -1.28 13.42 -17.82
C LYS A 17 -1.43 12.56 -16.56
N LEU A 18 -1.49 11.24 -16.72
CA LEU A 18 -1.67 10.28 -15.61
C LEU A 18 -0.33 9.89 -15.00
N SER A 19 -0.25 9.93 -13.67
CA SER A 19 0.76 9.18 -12.92
C SER A 19 0.19 7.79 -12.65
N CYS A 20 0.95 6.72 -12.96
CA CYS A 20 0.50 5.35 -12.73
C CYS A 20 1.40 4.71 -11.67
N THR A 21 0.79 4.27 -10.57
CA THR A 21 1.46 3.52 -9.52
C THR A 21 0.94 2.08 -9.60
N VAL A 22 1.81 1.16 -9.97
CA VAL A 22 1.44 -0.25 -10.02
C VAL A 22 2.14 -0.98 -8.89
N LEU A 23 1.34 -1.63 -8.06
CA LEU A 23 1.80 -2.40 -6.92
C LEU A 23 1.70 -3.87 -7.31
N ARG A 24 2.84 -4.56 -7.45
CA ARG A 24 2.83 -5.98 -7.83
C ARG A 24 3.48 -6.88 -6.78
N GLY A 25 2.81 -8.00 -6.59
CA GLY A 25 3.21 -9.17 -5.82
C GLY A 25 4.29 -10.09 -6.43
N GLU A 26 5.06 -9.72 -7.46
CA GLU A 26 6.05 -10.66 -8.06
C GLU A 26 7.35 -9.99 -8.57
N SER A 27 8.47 -10.28 -7.90
CA SER A 27 9.85 -10.15 -8.36
C SER A 27 10.18 -11.35 -9.23
N ALA A 28 10.81 -11.06 -10.35
CA ALA A 28 11.27 -12.06 -11.29
C ALA A 28 12.20 -13.07 -10.61
N ARG A 29 11.76 -14.33 -10.54
CA ARG A 29 12.57 -15.54 -10.78
C ARG A 29 11.68 -16.78 -10.81
N LYS A 30 11.36 -17.26 -12.01
CA LYS A 30 11.38 -18.71 -12.32
C LYS A 30 12.14 -18.90 -13.64
N GLY A 31 13.01 -19.91 -13.61
CA GLY A 31 14.04 -20.19 -14.60
C GLY A 31 13.49 -20.66 -15.95
N ALA A 32 14.44 -21.01 -16.82
CA ALA A 32 14.31 -21.44 -18.21
C ALA A 32 12.93 -22.01 -18.61
N ASP A 33 12.44 -21.50 -19.73
CA ASP A 33 11.20 -21.86 -20.46
C ASP A 33 9.88 -21.24 -19.96
N LEU A 34 9.65 -19.96 -20.34
CA LEU A 34 8.37 -19.44 -20.87
C LEU A 34 8.54 -17.97 -21.37
N PRO A 35 7.90 -17.57 -22.49
CA PRO A 35 8.14 -16.28 -23.17
C PRO A 35 7.22 -15.13 -22.70
N ASP A 36 6.62 -15.20 -21.50
CA ASP A 36 5.65 -14.20 -21.04
C ASP A 36 6.31 -13.07 -20.22
N PRO A 37 6.24 -11.81 -20.67
CA PRO A 37 6.81 -10.68 -19.97
C PRO A 37 6.04 -10.32 -18.69
N THR A 38 6.78 -10.14 -17.59
CA THR A 38 6.21 -9.76 -16.28
C THR A 38 5.48 -8.41 -16.33
N LEU A 39 4.48 -8.21 -15.47
CA LEU A 39 3.74 -6.92 -15.36
C LEU A 39 4.68 -5.73 -15.10
N ALA A 40 5.81 -5.96 -14.42
CA ALA A 40 6.87 -4.97 -14.23
C ALA A 40 7.42 -4.46 -15.57
N THR A 41 7.72 -5.39 -16.48
CA THR A 41 8.21 -5.08 -17.83
C THR A 41 7.14 -4.36 -18.64
N LYS A 42 5.88 -4.81 -18.55
CA LYS A 42 4.72 -4.15 -19.19
C LYS A 42 4.57 -2.71 -18.71
N LEU A 43 4.61 -2.46 -17.40
CA LEU A 43 4.54 -1.12 -16.82
C LEU A 43 5.67 -0.22 -17.32
N TYR A 44 6.91 -0.72 -17.29
CA TYR A 44 8.06 0.08 -17.73
C TYR A 44 7.96 0.41 -19.23
N TYR A 45 7.52 -0.54 -20.05
CA TYR A 45 7.22 -0.31 -21.45
C TYR A 45 6.15 0.78 -21.63
N HIS A 46 5.02 0.70 -20.92
CA HIS A 46 3.97 1.72 -21.00
C HIS A 46 4.44 3.09 -20.50
N TYR A 47 5.26 3.15 -19.45
CA TYR A 47 5.94 4.37 -19.02
C TYR A 47 6.78 4.97 -20.17
N LYS A 48 7.62 4.16 -20.82
CA LYS A 48 8.46 4.61 -21.94
C LYS A 48 7.66 5.02 -23.17
N ARG A 49 6.58 4.31 -23.47
CA ARG A 49 5.65 4.67 -24.54
C ARG A 49 4.97 6.01 -24.24
N ASN A 50 4.47 6.21 -23.01
CA ASN A 50 3.84 7.47 -22.61
C ASN A 50 4.84 8.63 -22.54
N GLU A 51 6.10 8.37 -22.18
CA GLU A 51 7.21 9.33 -22.22
C GLU A 51 7.43 9.82 -23.66
N LYS A 52 7.53 8.89 -24.63
CA LYS A 52 7.66 9.22 -26.06
C LYS A 52 6.45 9.98 -26.62
N LEU A 53 5.24 9.66 -26.14
CA LEU A 53 3.99 10.31 -26.57
C LEU A 53 3.71 11.64 -25.84
N GLY A 54 4.55 12.07 -24.91
CA GLY A 54 4.33 13.30 -24.13
C GLY A 54 3.15 13.23 -23.16
N ARG A 55 2.66 12.02 -22.85
CA ARG A 55 1.51 11.77 -21.96
C ARG A 55 1.89 11.67 -20.49
N VAL A 56 3.18 11.51 -20.18
CA VAL A 56 3.67 11.57 -18.80
C VAL A 56 3.70 13.01 -18.27
N PRO A 57 3.44 13.21 -16.97
CA PRO A 57 3.72 14.48 -16.31
C PRO A 57 5.16 14.96 -16.51
N LYS A 58 5.37 16.28 -16.52
CA LYS A 58 6.71 16.86 -16.70
C LYS A 58 7.61 16.42 -15.53
N GLY A 59 8.80 15.92 -15.84
CA GLY A 59 9.76 15.45 -14.82
C GLY A 59 9.39 14.13 -14.16
N CYS A 60 8.42 13.39 -14.70
CA CYS A 60 8.02 12.10 -14.15
C CYS A 60 9.16 11.09 -14.23
N LYS A 61 9.44 10.40 -13.13
CA LYS A 61 10.49 9.36 -13.05
C LYS A 61 9.88 7.98 -12.88
N PHE A 62 10.60 6.95 -13.32
CA PHE A 62 10.26 5.56 -13.01
C PHE A 62 11.09 5.06 -11.82
N ASN A 63 10.41 4.60 -10.78
CA ASN A 63 11.01 4.05 -9.56
C ASN A 63 10.50 2.63 -9.34
N MET A 64 11.36 1.78 -8.78
CA MET A 64 11.01 0.42 -8.38
C MET A 64 11.57 0.13 -7.00
N ILE A 65 10.83 -0.62 -6.18
CA ILE A 65 11.31 -1.17 -4.91
C ILE A 65 11.34 -2.68 -5.04
N ASN A 66 12.49 -3.29 -4.74
CA ASN A 66 12.72 -4.72 -4.83
C ASN A 66 13.70 -5.18 -3.75
N PHE A 67 13.18 -5.91 -2.75
CA PHE A 67 13.99 -6.43 -1.64
C PHE A 67 14.81 -7.68 -1.98
N VAL A 68 14.60 -8.30 -3.14
CA VAL A 68 15.34 -9.50 -3.59
C VAL A 68 16.55 -9.11 -4.43
N ASP A 69 16.31 -8.33 -5.48
CA ASP A 69 17.36 -7.84 -6.36
C ASP A 69 17.55 -6.33 -6.18
N VAL A 70 18.35 -5.97 -5.16
CA VAL A 70 18.64 -4.57 -4.77
C VAL A 70 19.19 -3.69 -5.89
N GLU A 71 19.78 -4.27 -6.95
CA GLU A 71 20.24 -3.54 -8.15
C GLU A 71 19.09 -2.84 -8.89
N TYR A 72 17.90 -3.44 -8.87
CA TYR A 72 16.69 -2.92 -9.49
C TYR A 72 15.82 -2.14 -8.50
N SER A 73 16.27 -1.97 -7.26
CA SER A 73 15.56 -1.18 -6.25
C SER A 73 16.15 0.22 -6.13
N ARG A 74 15.26 1.21 -6.06
CA ARG A 74 15.55 2.50 -5.42
C ARG A 74 15.58 2.29 -3.90
N ARG A 75 16.28 3.19 -3.22
CA ARG A 75 16.28 3.29 -1.76
C ARG A 75 15.26 4.35 -1.33
N VAL A 76 14.58 4.12 -0.22
CA VAL A 76 13.54 5.02 0.29
C VAL A 76 13.44 4.91 1.80
N ASN A 77 13.24 6.02 2.50
CA ASN A 77 13.09 5.99 3.94
C ASN A 77 11.66 6.37 4.38
N PRO A 78 10.79 5.39 4.69
CA PRO A 78 9.39 5.64 5.04
C PRO A 78 9.15 6.17 6.47
N ILE A 79 10.22 6.29 7.28
CA ILE A 79 10.16 6.71 8.69
C ILE A 79 10.54 8.19 8.89
N GLN A 80 11.01 8.88 7.86
CA GLN A 80 11.39 10.28 7.98
C GLN A 80 10.26 11.18 8.51
N ALA A 81 10.65 12.29 9.14
CA ALA A 81 9.76 13.31 9.69
C ALA A 81 8.73 13.86 8.67
N LYS A 82 9.06 13.86 7.37
CA LYS A 82 8.13 14.26 6.28
C LYS A 82 6.89 13.37 6.19
N TYR A 83 6.98 12.14 6.70
CA TYR A 83 5.87 11.18 6.80
C TYR A 83 5.36 11.03 8.23
N ILE A 84 6.24 11.16 9.24
CA ILE A 84 5.93 11.03 10.66
C ILE A 84 6.12 12.38 11.35
N ASN A 85 5.09 13.21 11.33
CA ASN A 85 5.15 14.56 11.89
C ASN A 85 4.66 14.66 13.34
N ASN A 86 4.03 13.61 13.87
CA ASN A 86 3.50 13.57 15.23
C ASN A 86 3.40 12.13 15.75
N LEU A 87 3.11 12.00 17.04
CA LEU A 87 2.99 10.71 17.72
C LEU A 87 1.88 9.83 17.13
N ALA A 88 0.76 10.42 16.71
CA ALA A 88 -0.34 9.66 16.09
C ALA A 88 0.07 9.01 14.77
N ALA A 89 0.86 9.72 13.94
CA ALA A 89 1.44 9.16 12.72
C ALA A 89 2.42 8.02 13.05
N ALA A 90 3.22 8.14 14.11
CA ALA A 90 4.09 7.06 14.57
C ALA A 90 3.27 5.83 15.02
N SER A 91 2.18 6.03 15.77
CA SER A 91 1.27 4.96 16.18
C SER A 91 0.60 4.26 15.00
N GLU A 92 0.08 5.00 14.02
CA GLU A 92 -0.51 4.41 12.80
C GLU A 92 0.51 3.55 12.02
N THR A 93 1.78 3.95 12.05
CA THR A 93 2.88 3.22 11.41
C THR A 93 3.18 1.92 12.13
N ALA A 94 3.29 1.98 13.46
CA ALA A 94 3.52 0.83 14.31
C ALA A 94 2.37 -0.18 14.19
N GLU A 95 1.14 0.31 14.20
CA GLU A 95 -0.08 -0.47 13.98
C GLU A 95 -0.05 -1.20 12.63
N THR A 96 0.21 -0.46 11.54
CA THR A 96 0.32 -1.03 10.19
C THR A 96 1.35 -2.15 10.13
N LEU A 97 2.54 -1.91 10.69
CA LEU A 97 3.63 -2.87 10.62
C LEU A 97 3.28 -4.15 11.41
N LEU A 98 2.78 -3.99 12.64
CA LEU A 98 2.39 -5.13 13.47
C LEU A 98 1.23 -5.93 12.88
N GLU A 99 0.20 -5.26 12.38
CA GLU A 99 -0.92 -5.95 11.73
C GLU A 99 -0.47 -6.70 10.46
N SER A 100 0.43 -6.11 9.67
CA SER A 100 0.97 -6.77 8.47
C SER A 100 1.77 -8.04 8.80
N LEU A 101 2.50 -8.04 9.92
CA LEU A 101 3.28 -9.19 10.41
C LEU A 101 2.40 -10.28 11.05
N GLN A 102 1.18 -9.92 11.48
CA GLN A 102 0.22 -10.80 12.13
C GLN A 102 -0.87 -11.34 11.19
N LYS A 103 -0.77 -11.05 9.88
CA LYS A 103 -1.69 -11.56 8.85
C LYS A 103 -1.98 -13.05 9.04
N GLY A 104 -3.26 -13.42 8.99
CA GLY A 104 -3.75 -14.80 9.12
C GLY A 104 -3.81 -15.38 10.54
N LYS A 105 -3.39 -14.63 11.58
CA LYS A 105 -3.43 -15.09 12.99
C LYS A 105 -4.49 -14.40 13.86
N LYS A 106 -5.52 -13.79 13.26
CA LYS A 106 -6.61 -13.11 14.00
C LYS A 106 -7.63 -14.08 14.63
N GLU A 107 -7.42 -15.40 14.55
CA GLU A 107 -8.34 -16.37 15.15
C GLU A 107 -7.98 -16.65 16.63
N GLY A 108 -8.79 -16.09 17.54
CA GLY A 108 -8.98 -16.68 18.88
C GLY A 108 -8.50 -15.87 20.09
N GLY A 109 -7.93 -14.67 19.92
CA GLY A 109 -7.36 -13.92 21.05
C GLY A 109 -8.42 -13.27 21.95
N GLY A 110 -8.46 -13.66 23.23
CA GLY A 110 -9.27 -13.00 24.24
C GLY A 110 -8.79 -11.56 24.55
N GLY A 111 -9.39 -10.90 25.54
CA GLY A 111 -9.03 -9.52 25.91
C GLY A 111 -7.56 -9.30 26.28
N SER A 112 -6.84 -10.35 26.70
CA SER A 112 -5.40 -10.32 26.96
C SER A 112 -4.57 -10.09 25.69
N ASP A 113 -4.95 -10.70 24.57
CA ASP A 113 -4.16 -10.66 23.34
C ASP A 113 -4.24 -9.29 22.68
N GLN A 114 -5.43 -8.68 22.76
CA GLN A 114 -5.64 -7.30 22.32
C GLN A 114 -4.85 -6.31 23.19
N PHE A 115 -4.74 -6.55 24.49
CA PHE A 115 -3.90 -5.76 25.39
C PHE A 115 -2.42 -5.86 25.04
N PHE A 116 -1.91 -7.07 24.76
CA PHE A 116 -0.52 -7.27 24.33
C PHE A 116 -0.22 -6.64 22.97
N GLN A 117 -1.14 -6.76 22.00
CA GLN A 117 -1.02 -6.08 20.70
C GLN A 117 -0.96 -4.56 20.84
N THR A 118 -1.88 -3.98 21.61
CA THR A 118 -1.92 -2.53 21.84
C THR A 118 -0.63 -2.05 22.52
N SER A 119 -0.12 -2.83 23.47
CA SER A 119 1.16 -2.56 24.13
C SER A 119 2.31 -2.56 23.12
N ALA A 120 2.44 -3.62 22.31
CA ALA A 120 3.47 -3.71 21.28
C ALA A 120 3.44 -2.51 20.30
N VAL A 121 2.23 -2.08 19.89
CA VAL A 121 2.05 -0.88 19.05
C VAL A 121 2.57 0.37 19.74
N ASN A 122 2.20 0.61 21.00
CA ASN A 122 2.65 1.78 21.76
C ASN A 122 4.17 1.80 21.94
N PHE A 123 4.79 0.65 22.22
CA PHE A 123 6.23 0.54 22.37
C PHE A 123 6.98 0.82 21.07
N LEU A 124 6.53 0.23 19.95
CA LEU A 124 7.11 0.48 18.64
C LEU A 124 6.91 1.94 18.20
N ALA A 125 5.74 2.52 18.47
CA ALA A 125 5.45 3.93 18.18
C ALA A 125 6.37 4.87 18.95
N ALA A 126 6.63 4.59 20.23
CA ALA A 126 7.60 5.32 21.04
C ALA A 126 9.01 5.26 20.44
N CYS A 127 9.46 4.07 20.02
CA CYS A 127 10.75 3.92 19.34
C CYS A 127 10.80 4.71 18.03
N ILE A 128 9.80 4.56 17.16
CA ILE A 128 9.72 5.29 15.89
C ILE A 128 9.79 6.80 16.13
N TYR A 129 8.96 7.31 17.04
CA TYR A 129 8.88 8.75 17.29
C TYR A 129 10.16 9.32 17.91
N PHE A 130 10.80 8.57 18.82
CA PHE A 130 12.10 8.93 19.38
C PHE A 130 13.16 9.08 18.28
N PHE A 131 13.33 8.08 17.40
CA PHE A 131 14.35 8.11 16.35
C PHE A 131 14.09 9.20 15.29
N VAL A 132 12.83 9.54 15.04
CA VAL A 132 12.45 10.67 14.17
C VAL A 132 12.93 12.01 14.73
N ASN A 133 12.91 12.16 16.05
CA ASN A 133 13.23 13.43 16.72
C ASN A 133 14.63 13.50 17.30
N TYR A 134 15.31 12.37 17.47
CA TYR A 134 16.64 12.29 18.07
C TYR A 134 17.68 13.08 17.26
N GLU A 135 18.28 14.06 17.93
CA GLU A 135 19.26 15.02 17.38
C GLU A 135 18.86 15.58 16.00
N ARG A 136 17.56 15.87 15.80
CA ARG A 136 17.08 16.34 14.50
C ARG A 136 17.68 17.69 14.10
N GLU A 137 18.03 17.81 12.82
CA GLU A 137 18.62 19.00 12.24
C GLU A 137 17.75 19.58 11.12
N PRO A 138 17.65 20.92 11.01
CA PRO A 138 16.91 21.57 9.93
C PRO A 138 17.76 21.72 8.67
N TYR A 139 17.10 21.64 7.52
CA TYR A 139 17.72 21.79 6.20
C TYR A 139 16.92 22.75 5.31
N ASP A 140 17.61 23.43 4.40
CA ASP A 140 16.97 24.24 3.36
C ASP A 140 16.48 23.38 2.18
N ALA A 141 15.84 24.01 1.18
CA ALA A 141 15.31 23.31 0.01
C ALA A 141 16.38 22.68 -0.89
N ASN A 142 17.66 23.07 -0.73
CA ASN A 142 18.79 22.53 -1.47
C ASN A 142 19.57 21.48 -0.67
N GLY A 143 19.10 21.13 0.54
CA GLY A 143 19.75 20.17 1.43
C GLY A 143 20.97 20.72 2.16
N LYS A 144 21.10 22.05 2.28
CA LYS A 144 22.13 22.66 3.13
C LYS A 144 21.67 22.67 4.60
N PRO A 145 22.53 22.28 5.56
CA PRO A 145 22.17 22.33 6.97
C PRO A 145 21.96 23.77 7.44
N LEU A 146 20.94 23.96 8.26
CA LEU A 146 20.60 25.21 8.93
C LEU A 146 20.92 25.09 10.43
N TYR A 147 21.00 26.23 11.12
CA TYR A 147 21.26 26.25 12.55
C TYR A 147 19.94 26.26 13.33
N ALA A 148 19.67 25.21 14.11
CA ALA A 148 18.59 25.24 15.10
C ALA A 148 19.12 25.76 16.42
N GLU A 149 18.49 26.80 16.97
CA GLU A 149 18.72 27.16 18.37
C GLU A 149 18.24 26.02 19.26
N ARG A 150 19.04 25.67 20.27
CA ARG A 150 18.75 24.57 21.18
C ARG A 150 18.67 25.09 22.60
N GLN A 151 17.71 24.58 23.35
CA GLN A 151 17.60 24.79 24.78
C GLN A 151 17.72 23.43 25.47
N GLN A 152 18.43 23.42 26.59
CA GLN A 152 18.52 22.22 27.41
C GLN A 152 17.23 22.02 28.21
N ASP A 153 16.62 20.84 28.07
CA ASP A 153 15.46 20.44 28.87
C ASP A 153 15.87 20.35 30.36
N PRO A 154 15.20 21.06 31.28
CA PRO A 154 15.58 21.05 32.69
C PRO A 154 15.51 19.66 33.35
N GLN A 155 14.60 18.80 32.89
CA GLN A 155 14.33 17.48 33.45
C GLN A 155 15.23 16.42 32.82
N THR A 156 15.33 16.39 31.49
CA THR A 156 16.06 15.31 30.80
C THR A 156 17.52 15.66 30.52
N LYS A 157 17.89 16.95 30.60
CA LYS A 157 19.21 17.50 30.25
C LYS A 157 19.59 17.35 28.77
N PHE A 158 18.66 16.93 27.92
CA PHE A 158 18.85 16.87 26.48
C PHE A 158 18.64 18.23 25.83
N TRP A 159 19.47 18.51 24.82
CA TRP A 159 19.31 19.69 23.97
C TRP A 159 18.16 19.48 23.00
N LYS A 160 17.09 20.26 23.14
CA LYS A 160 15.93 20.25 22.26
C LYS A 160 15.91 21.51 21.40
N PRO A 161 15.55 21.42 20.10
CA PRO A 161 15.35 22.61 19.28
C PRO A 161 14.28 23.53 19.89
N THR A 162 14.53 24.83 19.98
CA THR A 162 13.56 25.83 20.48
C THR A 162 12.44 26.12 19.49
N GLY A 163 12.57 25.63 18.25
CA GLY A 163 11.71 25.97 17.12
C GLY A 163 12.22 27.15 16.30
N ILE A 164 13.23 27.88 16.79
CA ILE A 164 13.88 28.96 16.05
C ILE A 164 15.01 28.37 15.21
N VAL A 165 14.94 28.57 13.89
CA VAL A 165 15.96 28.14 12.92
C VAL A 165 16.56 29.37 12.25
N ARG A 166 17.88 29.34 12.05
CA ARG A 166 18.66 30.40 11.42
C ARG A 166 19.50 29.88 10.26
N ASP A 167 19.83 30.76 9.33
CA ASP A 167 20.72 30.46 8.19
C ASP A 167 22.13 30.04 8.62
N ARG A 168 22.60 30.59 9.73
CA ARG A 168 23.84 30.28 10.44
C ARG A 168 23.70 30.66 11.91
N GLU A 169 24.63 30.22 12.74
CA GLU A 169 24.68 30.63 14.14
C GLU A 169 24.72 32.16 14.27
N GLY A 170 23.78 32.73 15.04
CA GLY A 170 23.60 34.17 15.18
C GLY A 170 23.06 34.91 13.94
N GLY A 171 22.66 34.19 12.90
CA GLY A 171 22.16 34.76 11.64
C GLY A 171 20.66 35.08 11.63
N ASN A 172 20.06 35.18 10.45
CA ASN A 172 18.64 35.55 10.30
C ASN A 172 17.73 34.35 10.57
N ILE A 173 16.56 34.58 11.17
CA ILE A 173 15.54 33.54 11.33
C ILE A 173 15.01 33.14 9.95
N VAL A 174 15.04 31.86 9.65
CA VAL A 174 14.57 31.28 8.39
C VAL A 174 13.65 30.09 8.67
N GLU A 175 12.69 29.88 7.79
CA GLU A 175 11.85 28.69 7.84
C GLU A 175 12.58 27.51 7.16
N PRO A 176 12.78 26.37 7.86
CA PRO A 176 13.41 25.21 7.26
C PRO A 176 12.48 24.54 6.26
N ALA A 177 13.04 23.97 5.20
CA ALA A 177 12.26 23.19 4.24
C ALA A 177 11.85 21.83 4.84
N TYR A 178 12.74 21.20 5.60
CA TYR A 178 12.48 19.94 6.30
C TYR A 178 13.46 19.72 7.47
N TRP A 179 13.14 18.73 8.31
CA TRP A 179 13.96 18.28 9.43
C TRP A 179 14.34 16.82 9.25
N LEU A 180 15.57 16.45 9.62
CA LEU A 180 16.05 15.06 9.59
C LEU A 180 16.59 14.65 10.96
N GLY A 181 16.06 13.57 11.52
CA GLY A 181 16.63 12.91 12.70
C GLY A 181 17.94 12.20 12.35
N LYS A 182 18.89 12.18 13.28
CA LYS A 182 20.23 11.62 13.06
C LYS A 182 20.22 10.12 12.81
N TYR A 183 19.24 9.37 13.32
CA TYR A 183 19.12 7.93 13.04
C TYR A 183 17.70 7.58 12.60
N SER A 184 17.01 8.54 11.96
CA SER A 184 15.60 8.41 11.60
C SER A 184 15.42 7.47 10.40
N ASP A 185 15.48 6.17 10.61
CA ASP A 185 15.17 5.15 9.62
C ASP A 185 14.75 3.81 10.28
N MET A 186 14.18 2.89 9.49
CA MET A 186 13.80 1.56 10.00
C MET A 186 15.00 0.72 10.48
N PRO A 187 16.14 0.67 9.76
CA PRO A 187 17.27 -0.16 10.16
C PRO A 187 17.76 0.12 11.60
N HIS A 188 17.92 1.40 11.97
CA HIS A 188 18.35 1.77 13.32
C HIS A 188 17.30 1.40 14.38
N ILE A 189 16.01 1.59 14.09
CA ILE A 189 14.92 1.20 14.98
C ILE A 189 14.91 -0.32 15.20
N LEU A 190 15.01 -1.11 14.12
CA LEU A 190 15.03 -2.57 14.20
C LEU A 190 16.24 -3.08 14.99
N SER A 191 17.42 -2.45 14.80
CA SER A 191 18.61 -2.79 15.58
C SER A 191 18.45 -2.42 17.05
N PHE A 192 17.84 -1.27 17.37
CA PHE A 192 17.59 -0.83 18.74
C PHE A 192 16.61 -1.73 19.50
N LEU A 193 15.57 -2.25 18.84
CA LEU A 193 14.60 -3.18 19.44
C LEU A 193 15.23 -4.52 19.88
N ASN A 194 16.43 -4.83 19.40
CA ASN A 194 17.16 -6.03 19.81
C ASN A 194 18.00 -5.84 21.09
N GLU A 195 18.17 -4.60 21.56
CA GLU A 195 18.89 -4.28 22.80
C GLU A 195 18.14 -4.72 24.06
N SER A 196 18.81 -4.61 25.21
CA SER A 196 18.20 -4.98 26.50
C SER A 196 17.07 -4.02 26.89
N TYR A 197 16.04 -4.50 27.59
CA TYR A 197 14.94 -3.66 28.06
C TYR A 197 15.42 -2.48 28.90
N GLN A 198 16.42 -2.71 29.76
CA GLN A 198 17.03 -1.64 30.55
C GLN A 198 17.57 -0.53 29.65
N THR A 199 18.38 -0.89 28.66
CA THR A 199 18.95 0.06 27.70
C THR A 199 17.87 0.81 26.93
N ILE A 200 16.83 0.10 26.47
CA ILE A 200 15.76 0.72 25.70
C ILE A 200 15.00 1.75 26.56
N PHE A 201 14.61 1.40 27.78
CA PHE A 201 13.90 2.33 28.66
C PHE A 201 14.80 3.49 29.09
N GLU A 202 16.08 3.25 29.40
CA GLU A 202 17.03 4.31 29.75
C GLU A 202 17.15 5.38 28.65
N VAL A 203 17.07 4.96 27.38
CA VAL A 203 17.11 5.84 26.22
C VAL A 203 15.76 6.53 26.00
N LEU A 204 14.65 5.77 25.95
CA LEU A 204 13.34 6.36 25.64
C LEU A 204 12.84 7.30 26.74
N GLU A 205 13.25 7.11 28.00
CA GLU A 205 12.96 8.01 29.13
C GLU A 205 13.55 9.42 28.97
N THR A 206 14.51 9.59 28.06
CA THR A 206 15.10 10.91 27.80
C THR A 206 14.19 11.82 26.99
N ASP A 207 13.13 11.28 26.42
CA ASP A 207 12.13 12.01 25.65
C ASP A 207 10.76 12.00 26.34
N ASN A 208 10.39 13.15 26.90
CA ASN A 208 9.12 13.38 27.57
C ASN A 208 7.90 13.20 26.63
N GLU A 209 8.07 13.32 25.30
CA GLU A 209 6.94 13.17 24.36
C GLU A 209 6.50 11.71 24.20
N VAL A 210 7.41 10.74 24.39
CA VAL A 210 7.09 9.31 24.31
C VAL A 210 6.72 8.70 25.66
N ALA A 211 7.00 9.39 26.78
CA ALA A 211 6.72 8.92 28.13
C ALA A 211 5.26 8.42 28.34
N PRO A 212 4.20 9.06 27.78
CA PRO A 212 2.84 8.55 27.92
C PRO A 212 2.62 7.14 27.36
N LEU A 213 3.36 6.74 26.32
CA LEU A 213 3.28 5.42 25.72
C LEU A 213 4.04 4.35 26.52
N LEU A 214 4.97 4.78 27.38
CA LEU A 214 5.86 3.90 28.14
C LEU A 214 5.35 3.56 29.55
N GLY A 215 4.35 4.29 30.07
CA GLY A 215 3.88 4.17 31.44
C GLY A 215 3.63 2.73 31.93
N PRO A 216 2.86 1.89 31.21
CA PRO A 216 2.61 0.51 31.61
C PRO A 216 3.90 -0.34 31.70
N PHE A 217 4.82 -0.13 30.77
CA PHE A 217 6.10 -0.85 30.71
C PHE A 217 7.04 -0.43 31.83
N GLN A 218 7.09 0.87 32.12
CA GLN A 218 7.91 1.39 33.22
C GLN A 218 7.43 0.86 34.57
N THR A 219 6.12 0.78 34.79
CA THR A 219 5.57 0.19 36.02
C THR A 219 5.96 -1.28 36.13
N ALA A 220 5.81 -2.07 35.06
CA ALA A 220 6.21 -3.47 35.05
C ALA A 220 7.72 -3.65 35.30
N PHE A 221 8.56 -2.81 34.67
CA PHE A 221 10.01 -2.82 34.85
C PHE A 221 10.43 -2.46 36.28
N LYS A 222 9.86 -1.40 36.86
CA LYS A 222 10.12 -0.97 38.25
C LYS A 222 9.68 -2.02 39.27
N ASN A 223 8.58 -2.70 39.00
CA ASN A 223 8.07 -3.80 39.83
C ASN A 223 8.82 -5.13 39.59
N LYS A 224 9.84 -5.15 38.73
CA LYS A 224 10.61 -6.35 38.34
C LYS A 224 9.73 -7.47 37.75
N ALA A 225 8.60 -7.10 37.14
CA ALA A 225 7.67 -8.03 36.49
C ALA A 225 8.13 -8.36 35.06
N MET A 226 9.27 -9.05 34.93
CA MET A 226 9.89 -9.34 33.63
C MET A 226 9.03 -10.25 32.75
N GLU A 227 8.29 -11.20 33.33
CA GLU A 227 7.37 -12.06 32.57
C GLU A 227 6.25 -11.26 31.89
N GLN A 228 5.73 -10.23 32.57
CA GLN A 228 4.72 -9.35 32.00
C GLN A 228 5.28 -8.51 30.86
N LEU A 229 6.50 -7.98 31.02
CA LEU A 229 7.20 -7.24 29.96
C LEU A 229 7.47 -8.11 28.74
N GLU A 230 7.94 -9.35 28.96
CA GLU A 230 8.19 -10.30 27.88
C GLU A 230 6.89 -10.67 27.16
N GLY A 231 5.77 -10.83 27.88
CA GLY A 231 4.45 -11.01 27.28
C GLY A 231 4.02 -9.84 26.39
N MET A 232 4.37 -8.59 26.76
CA MET A 232 4.01 -7.39 26.01
C MET A 232 4.92 -7.11 24.80
N ILE A 233 6.23 -7.37 24.90
CA ILE A 233 7.23 -6.96 23.90
C ILE A 233 7.87 -8.15 23.16
N GLY A 234 7.89 -9.35 23.74
CA GLY A 234 8.59 -10.52 23.19
C GLY A 234 8.11 -10.87 21.78
N THR A 235 6.80 -10.87 21.56
CA THR A 235 6.20 -11.08 20.23
C THR A 235 6.64 -10.04 19.20
N LEU A 236 6.73 -8.77 19.59
CA LEU A 236 7.23 -7.69 18.73
C LEU A 236 8.69 -7.94 18.34
N ARG A 237 9.56 -8.34 19.27
CA ARG A 237 10.98 -8.64 18.98
C ARG A 237 11.12 -9.80 18.00
N VAL A 238 10.34 -10.87 18.19
CA VAL A 238 10.35 -12.01 17.27
C VAL A 238 9.95 -11.57 15.86
N TYR A 239 8.90 -10.77 15.71
CA TYR A 239 8.46 -10.32 14.38
C TYR A 239 9.41 -9.31 13.73
N THR A 240 9.90 -8.34 14.50
CA THR A 240 10.83 -7.31 13.99
C THR A 240 12.21 -7.86 13.66
N SER A 241 12.69 -8.87 14.37
CA SER A 241 13.97 -9.54 14.04
C SER A 241 13.96 -10.19 12.65
N ARG A 242 12.81 -10.67 12.16
CA ARG A 242 12.67 -11.22 10.81
C ARG A 242 12.79 -10.17 9.71
N LEU A 243 12.52 -8.90 10.03
CA LEU A 243 12.61 -7.78 9.09
C LEU A 243 14.06 -7.30 8.91
N ALA A 244 14.97 -7.67 9.80
CA ALA A 244 16.35 -7.19 9.81
C ALA A 244 17.24 -8.00 8.85
N THR A 245 17.03 -7.80 7.55
CA THR A 245 17.86 -8.38 6.49
C THR A 245 18.86 -7.35 5.96
N LYS A 246 19.91 -7.79 5.26
CA LYS A 246 20.91 -6.89 4.68
C LYS A 246 20.28 -6.00 3.60
N GLU A 247 19.32 -6.55 2.87
CA GLU A 247 18.59 -5.92 1.78
C GLU A 247 17.61 -4.87 2.31
N SER A 248 16.84 -5.18 3.36
CA SER A 248 15.93 -4.21 3.98
C SER A 248 16.71 -3.07 4.64
N TYR A 249 17.85 -3.39 5.27
CA TYR A 249 18.73 -2.39 5.88
C TYR A 249 19.28 -1.42 4.83
N TRP A 250 19.72 -1.95 3.70
CA TRP A 250 20.21 -1.14 2.59
C TRP A 250 19.12 -0.25 1.96
N ILE A 251 17.95 -0.82 1.67
CA ILE A 251 16.86 -0.12 0.95
C ILE A 251 16.24 0.97 1.82
N PHE A 252 16.09 0.73 3.13
CA PHE A 252 15.45 1.68 4.06
C PHE A 252 16.40 2.61 4.80
N HIS A 253 17.71 2.49 4.59
CA HIS A 253 18.69 3.33 5.27
C HIS A 253 18.48 4.81 4.98
N ARG A 254 18.74 5.68 5.97
CA ARG A 254 18.66 7.15 5.82
C ARG A 254 19.52 7.74 4.71
N ASP A 255 20.68 7.13 4.43
CA ASP A 255 21.58 7.56 3.35
C ASP A 255 21.05 7.22 1.95
N GLY A 256 19.87 6.60 1.86
CA GLY A 256 19.19 6.25 0.63
C GLY A 256 17.74 6.69 0.65
N ASP A 257 17.48 7.87 0.11
CA ASP A 257 16.13 8.42 -0.07
C ASP A 257 16.02 8.98 -1.49
N ASP A 258 16.09 8.07 -2.46
CA ASP A 258 16.27 8.39 -3.88
C ASP A 258 15.05 9.12 -4.49
N PHE A 259 13.88 9.00 -3.86
CA PHE A 259 12.62 9.59 -4.30
C PHE A 259 11.61 9.76 -3.16
N ASP A 260 10.60 10.62 -3.36
CA ASP A 260 9.49 10.81 -2.43
C ASP A 260 8.33 9.86 -2.75
N LEU A 261 7.73 9.26 -1.73
CA LEU A 261 6.56 8.37 -1.84
C LEU A 261 5.28 9.12 -2.24
N LYS A 262 5.28 10.45 -2.24
CA LYS A 262 4.26 11.28 -2.86
C LYS A 262 4.42 11.27 -4.40
N VAL A 263 4.17 10.10 -4.98
CA VAL A 263 4.15 9.83 -6.43
C VAL A 263 3.22 10.76 -7.24
N SER A 264 2.25 11.38 -6.55
CA SER A 264 1.25 12.30 -7.09
C SER A 264 1.69 13.77 -7.11
N ASP A 265 2.92 14.10 -6.68
CA ASP A 265 3.37 15.48 -6.57
C ASP A 265 3.50 16.16 -7.96
N PRO A 266 2.85 17.31 -8.19
CA PRO A 266 2.98 18.04 -9.45
C PRO A 266 4.40 18.48 -9.82
N LYS A 267 5.28 18.69 -8.82
CA LYS A 267 6.67 19.12 -9.02
C LYS A 267 7.58 17.93 -9.35
N ASN A 268 7.38 16.81 -8.67
CA ASN A 268 8.21 15.61 -8.79
C ASN A 268 7.36 14.33 -8.90
N PRO A 269 6.58 14.15 -9.99
CA PRO A 269 5.74 12.97 -10.14
C PRO A 269 6.58 11.71 -10.38
N SER A 270 6.05 10.54 -10.04
CA SER A 270 6.73 9.29 -10.36
C SER A 270 5.79 8.12 -10.56
N TYR A 271 6.22 7.19 -11.42
CA TYR A 271 5.68 5.85 -11.50
C TYR A 271 6.43 5.04 -10.44
N LEU A 272 5.69 4.35 -9.59
CA LEU A 272 6.26 3.45 -8.60
C LEU A 272 5.79 2.03 -8.88
N LEU A 273 6.77 1.14 -9.02
CA LEU A 273 6.58 -0.30 -8.99
C LEU A 273 7.06 -0.84 -7.64
N ILE A 274 6.20 -1.51 -6.89
CA ILE A 274 6.63 -2.30 -5.74
C ILE A 274 6.64 -3.75 -6.19
N ALA A 275 7.75 -4.45 -5.99
CA ALA A 275 7.88 -5.89 -6.22
C ALA A 275 7.75 -6.64 -4.89
N ASN A 276 7.16 -7.82 -4.94
CA ASN A 276 7.09 -8.77 -3.83
C ASN A 276 7.64 -10.12 -4.27
N ASP A 277 8.10 -10.95 -3.35
CA ASP A 277 8.56 -12.29 -3.69
C ASP A 277 7.68 -13.34 -3.00
N PRO A 278 7.07 -14.29 -3.73
CA PRO A 278 6.24 -15.33 -3.12
C PRO A 278 7.00 -16.18 -2.08
N GLU A 279 8.32 -16.37 -2.21
CA GLU A 279 9.10 -17.17 -1.26
C GLU A 279 9.34 -16.41 0.05
N MET A 280 9.42 -15.07 0.00
CA MET A 280 9.69 -14.19 1.14
C MET A 280 8.49 -13.31 1.51
N GLU A 281 7.29 -13.73 1.12
CA GLU A 281 6.07 -12.92 1.18
C GLU A 281 5.77 -12.37 2.57
N SER A 282 5.97 -13.16 3.63
CA SER A 282 5.71 -12.70 5.01
C SER A 282 6.61 -11.55 5.47
N ILE A 283 7.87 -11.53 5.04
CA ILE A 283 8.85 -10.48 5.40
C ILE A 283 8.69 -9.28 4.48
N ILE A 284 8.70 -9.53 3.16
CA ILE A 284 8.62 -8.47 2.15
C ILE A 284 7.24 -7.80 2.17
N GLY A 285 6.17 -8.55 2.43
CA GLY A 285 4.81 -8.02 2.58
C GLY A 285 4.70 -6.97 3.68
N ALA A 286 5.38 -7.17 4.82
CA ALA A 286 5.41 -6.20 5.92
C ALA A 286 6.25 -4.95 5.59
N LEU A 287 7.41 -5.11 4.94
CA LEU A 287 8.22 -3.98 4.47
C LEU A 287 7.45 -3.17 3.41
N ASN A 288 6.77 -3.84 2.49
CA ASN A 288 5.91 -3.22 1.49
C ASN A 288 4.73 -2.52 2.14
N ALA A 289 4.09 -3.10 3.16
CA ALA A 289 2.99 -2.47 3.89
C ALA A 289 3.38 -1.09 4.47
N LEU A 290 4.61 -0.96 4.96
CA LEU A 290 5.14 0.31 5.45
C LEU A 290 5.22 1.37 4.34
N ILE A 291 5.74 1.00 3.17
CA ILE A 291 5.79 1.89 1.99
C ILE A 291 4.38 2.25 1.53
N LEU A 292 3.48 1.27 1.46
CA LEU A 292 2.12 1.42 0.98
C LEU A 292 1.30 2.35 1.86
N ASN A 293 1.39 2.20 3.18
CA ASN A 293 0.70 3.11 4.11
C ASN A 293 1.11 4.57 3.86
N ARG A 294 2.41 4.83 3.63
CA ARG A 294 2.87 6.18 3.29
C ARG A 294 2.34 6.65 1.96
N LEU A 295 2.45 5.83 0.93
CA LEU A 295 1.95 6.18 -0.39
C LEU A 295 0.47 6.55 -0.33
N VAL A 296 -0.35 5.69 0.28
CA VAL A 296 -1.80 5.88 0.47
C VAL A 296 -2.12 7.18 1.19
N THR A 297 -1.42 7.47 2.28
CA THR A 297 -1.63 8.71 3.04
C THR A 297 -1.26 9.94 2.21
N ARG A 298 -0.21 9.87 1.39
CA ARG A 298 0.27 11.00 0.58
C ARG A 298 -0.59 11.25 -0.67
N VAL A 299 -1.05 10.22 -1.36
CA VAL A 299 -1.91 10.40 -2.56
C VAL A 299 -3.27 11.00 -2.21
N ASN A 300 -3.79 10.71 -1.00
CA ASN A 300 -5.05 11.24 -0.50
C ASN A 300 -4.96 12.64 0.13
N THR A 301 -3.80 13.30 0.01
CA THR A 301 -3.62 14.70 0.42
C THR A 301 -3.77 15.67 -0.75
N GLY A 302 -3.86 16.97 -0.48
CA GLY A 302 -3.74 17.99 -1.53
C GLY A 302 -5.05 18.40 -2.20
N GLN A 303 -6.22 17.94 -1.72
CA GLN A 303 -7.55 18.44 -2.10
C GLN A 303 -7.76 18.49 -3.64
N GLY A 304 -7.35 17.44 -4.34
CA GLY A 304 -7.50 17.33 -5.79
C GLY A 304 -6.51 18.15 -6.65
N LYS A 305 -5.52 18.81 -6.03
CA LYS A 305 -4.40 19.50 -6.73
C LYS A 305 -3.28 18.55 -7.18
N ASN A 306 -3.29 17.32 -6.68
CA ASN A 306 -2.35 16.27 -7.06
C ASN A 306 -2.57 15.82 -8.51
N ILE A 307 -1.52 15.25 -9.12
CA ILE A 307 -1.65 14.54 -10.39
C ILE A 307 -2.50 13.28 -10.15
N PRO A 308 -3.45 12.94 -11.04
CA PRO A 308 -4.23 11.72 -10.91
C PRO A 308 -3.33 10.48 -10.81
N VAL A 309 -3.65 9.59 -9.88
CA VAL A 309 -2.89 8.36 -9.63
C VAL A 309 -3.80 7.15 -9.79
N SER A 310 -3.38 6.17 -10.57
CA SER A 310 -3.96 4.83 -10.49
C SER A 310 -3.12 3.95 -9.60
N ILE A 311 -3.73 3.29 -8.62
CA ILE A 311 -3.15 2.26 -7.77
C ILE A 311 -3.70 0.91 -8.23
N ILE A 312 -2.84 0.08 -8.82
CA ILE A 312 -3.22 -1.24 -9.33
C ILE A 312 -2.56 -2.29 -8.45
N VAL A 313 -3.36 -3.18 -7.87
CA VAL A 313 -2.91 -4.29 -7.02
C VAL A 313 -3.29 -5.59 -7.70
N ASP A 314 -2.31 -6.36 -8.17
CA ASP A 314 -2.52 -7.62 -8.90
C ASP A 314 -3.12 -8.71 -8.00
N GLU A 315 -2.57 -8.88 -6.80
CA GLU A 315 -3.01 -9.85 -5.79
C GLU A 315 -3.05 -9.18 -4.41
N LEU A 316 -4.24 -8.74 -4.00
CA LEU A 316 -4.48 -8.01 -2.76
C LEU A 316 -4.08 -8.79 -1.50
N PRO A 317 -4.37 -10.10 -1.36
CA PRO A 317 -3.82 -10.98 -0.32
C PRO A 317 -2.34 -10.78 -0.02
N THR A 318 -1.51 -10.60 -1.06
CA THR A 318 -0.05 -10.51 -0.89
C THR A 318 0.44 -9.21 -0.24
N LEU A 319 -0.41 -8.19 -0.18
CA LEU A 319 -0.07 -6.88 0.36
C LEU A 319 -1.01 -6.52 1.52
N TYR A 320 -0.49 -5.86 2.56
CA TYR A 320 -1.34 -5.37 3.65
C TYR A 320 -1.63 -3.89 3.46
N PHE A 321 -2.92 -3.56 3.29
CA PHE A 321 -3.37 -2.17 3.32
C PHE A 321 -4.05 -1.88 4.65
N HIS A 322 -3.32 -1.20 5.52
CA HIS A 322 -3.92 -0.67 6.73
C HIS A 322 -5.02 0.35 6.35
N LYS A 323 -6.24 0.15 6.86
CA LYS A 323 -7.41 1.00 6.60
C LYS A 323 -7.67 1.24 5.10
N ILE A 324 -7.69 0.16 4.30
CA ILE A 324 -7.98 0.21 2.86
C ILE A 324 -9.30 0.91 2.52
N ASP A 325 -10.27 0.88 3.43
CA ASP A 325 -11.55 1.58 3.33
C ASP A 325 -11.37 3.11 3.24
N ARG A 326 -10.41 3.67 4.01
CA ARG A 326 -10.08 5.10 3.93
C ARG A 326 -9.46 5.47 2.58
N LEU A 327 -8.61 4.58 2.04
CA LEU A 327 -8.01 4.76 0.71
C LEU A 327 -9.12 4.88 -0.34
N ILE A 328 -10.02 3.91 -0.39
CA ILE A 328 -11.07 3.86 -1.42
C ILE A 328 -12.09 4.99 -1.22
N GLY A 329 -12.49 5.26 0.03
CA GLY A 329 -13.52 6.24 0.37
C GLY A 329 -13.16 7.70 0.04
N THR A 330 -11.87 8.04 0.05
CA THR A 330 -11.39 9.41 -0.26
C THR A 330 -10.70 9.53 -1.63
N ALA A 331 -10.64 8.44 -2.38
CA ALA A 331 -9.94 8.37 -3.66
C ALA A 331 -10.52 9.35 -4.70
N ARG A 332 -11.86 9.48 -4.76
CA ARG A 332 -12.55 10.29 -5.79
C ARG A 332 -12.17 11.76 -5.73
N SER A 333 -12.18 12.39 -4.56
CA SER A 333 -11.86 13.82 -4.41
C SER A 333 -10.39 14.13 -4.70
N ASN A 334 -9.52 13.13 -4.57
CA ASN A 334 -8.09 13.23 -4.84
C ASN A 334 -7.69 12.70 -6.23
N LYS A 335 -8.65 12.34 -7.09
CA LYS A 335 -8.42 11.78 -8.43
C LYS A 335 -7.53 10.52 -8.40
N VAL A 336 -7.77 9.67 -7.41
CA VAL A 336 -7.13 8.37 -7.27
C VAL A 336 -8.08 7.28 -7.78
N SER A 337 -7.62 6.39 -8.65
CA SER A 337 -8.30 5.14 -8.99
C SER A 337 -7.62 3.98 -8.29
N VAL A 338 -8.41 3.02 -7.79
CA VAL A 338 -7.89 1.83 -7.11
C VAL A 338 -8.45 0.60 -7.81
N THR A 339 -7.58 -0.29 -8.25
CA THR A 339 -7.93 -1.59 -8.86
C THR A 339 -7.34 -2.69 -8.00
N LEU A 340 -8.20 -3.59 -7.52
CA LEU A 340 -7.84 -4.66 -6.59
C LEU A 340 -8.14 -6.01 -7.25
N GLY A 341 -7.10 -6.79 -7.53
CA GLY A 341 -7.21 -8.18 -7.94
C GLY A 341 -7.10 -9.12 -6.74
N PHE A 342 -7.89 -10.18 -6.74
CA PHE A 342 -7.84 -11.29 -5.79
C PHE A 342 -8.54 -12.50 -6.44
N GLN A 343 -8.28 -13.71 -5.94
CA GLN A 343 -8.81 -14.93 -6.57
C GLN A 343 -10.26 -15.19 -6.19
N GLU A 344 -10.55 -15.29 -4.89
CA GLU A 344 -11.89 -15.56 -4.36
C GLU A 344 -12.14 -14.83 -3.03
N LEU A 345 -13.42 -14.59 -2.69
CA LEU A 345 -13.82 -13.94 -1.43
C LEU A 345 -13.31 -14.62 -0.16
N PRO A 346 -13.28 -15.97 -0.03
CA PRO A 346 -12.76 -16.61 1.18
C PRO A 346 -11.30 -16.26 1.47
N GLN A 347 -10.47 -16.12 0.43
CA GLN A 347 -9.07 -15.70 0.58
C GLN A 347 -8.99 -14.26 1.09
N LEU A 348 -9.85 -13.38 0.57
CA LEU A 348 -9.95 -12.00 1.04
C LEU A 348 -10.43 -11.93 2.51
N GLU A 349 -11.38 -12.77 2.91
CA GLU A 349 -11.85 -12.87 4.30
C GLU A 349 -10.75 -13.38 5.24
N ALA A 350 -9.95 -14.35 4.81
CA ALA A 350 -8.84 -14.87 5.62
C ALA A 350 -7.80 -13.77 5.94
N ASP A 351 -7.49 -12.90 4.99
CA ASP A 351 -6.45 -11.88 5.15
C ASP A 351 -6.93 -10.58 5.80
N TYR A 352 -8.15 -10.15 5.46
CA TYR A 352 -8.71 -8.86 5.91
C TYR A 352 -9.80 -9.01 6.98
N GLY A 353 -10.19 -10.24 7.31
CA GLY A 353 -11.34 -10.54 8.15
C GLY A 353 -12.67 -10.20 7.47
N LYS A 354 -13.75 -10.71 8.04
CA LYS A 354 -15.11 -10.51 7.52
C LYS A 354 -15.50 -9.05 7.35
N VAL A 355 -15.18 -8.21 8.34
CA VAL A 355 -15.50 -6.77 8.31
C VAL A 355 -14.70 -6.05 7.22
N GLY A 356 -13.42 -6.39 7.04
CA GLY A 356 -12.57 -5.81 6.00
C GLY A 356 -13.05 -6.18 4.60
N MET A 357 -13.34 -7.46 4.37
CA MET A 357 -13.91 -7.95 3.11
C MET A 357 -15.20 -7.21 2.76
N GLN A 358 -16.15 -7.11 3.70
CA GLN A 358 -17.44 -6.46 3.48
C GLN A 358 -17.30 -4.98 3.08
N LYS A 359 -16.37 -4.25 3.71
CA LYS A 359 -16.07 -2.86 3.33
C LYS A 359 -15.53 -2.74 1.90
N ILE A 360 -14.66 -3.67 1.48
CA ILE A 360 -14.10 -3.66 0.12
C ILE A 360 -15.20 -3.91 -0.92
N ILE A 361 -15.97 -4.99 -0.77
CA ILE A 361 -16.98 -5.38 -1.77
C ILE A 361 -18.14 -4.39 -1.87
N THR A 362 -18.47 -3.67 -0.79
CA THR A 362 -19.57 -2.67 -0.77
C THR A 362 -19.16 -1.30 -1.31
N THR A 363 -17.87 -0.95 -1.24
CA THR A 363 -17.40 0.38 -1.68
C THR A 363 -17.03 0.41 -3.16
N VAL A 364 -16.57 -0.71 -3.72
CA VAL A 364 -16.10 -0.78 -5.10
C VAL A 364 -17.27 -0.90 -6.07
N GLY A 365 -17.48 0.11 -6.92
CA GLY A 365 -18.58 0.14 -7.89
C GLY A 365 -18.33 -0.58 -9.22
N ASN A 366 -17.07 -0.92 -9.53
CA ASN A 366 -16.71 -1.68 -10.73
C ASN A 366 -16.27 -3.08 -10.32
N VAL A 367 -17.02 -4.09 -10.75
CA VAL A 367 -16.71 -5.49 -10.50
C VAL A 367 -16.49 -6.17 -11.85
N VAL A 368 -15.33 -6.81 -11.99
CA VAL A 368 -14.99 -7.65 -13.14
C VAL A 368 -14.54 -8.99 -12.59
N SER A 369 -15.11 -10.07 -13.09
CA SER A 369 -14.80 -11.42 -12.64
C SER A 369 -14.65 -12.37 -13.83
N GLY A 370 -13.62 -13.20 -13.77
CA GLY A 370 -13.49 -14.41 -14.58
C GLY A 370 -14.32 -15.55 -13.97
N SER A 371 -13.97 -16.79 -14.30
CA SER A 371 -14.59 -17.95 -13.66
C SER A 371 -14.26 -17.97 -12.16
N ALA A 372 -15.26 -18.27 -11.33
CA ALA A 372 -15.13 -18.42 -9.87
C ALA A 372 -15.68 -19.79 -9.43
N ARG A 373 -15.18 -20.33 -8.31
CA ARG A 373 -15.56 -21.67 -7.82
C ARG A 373 -16.12 -21.65 -6.41
N ALA A 374 -15.62 -20.79 -5.53
CA ALA A 374 -16.18 -20.66 -4.18
C ALA A 374 -17.66 -20.31 -4.21
N LYS A 375 -18.45 -21.06 -3.44
CA LYS A 375 -19.89 -20.84 -3.27
C LYS A 375 -20.21 -19.39 -2.90
N GLU A 376 -19.49 -18.83 -1.95
CA GLU A 376 -19.67 -17.45 -1.47
C GLU A 376 -19.42 -16.42 -2.57
N THR A 377 -18.37 -16.61 -3.38
CA THR A 377 -18.05 -15.72 -4.51
C THR A 377 -19.12 -15.81 -5.60
N LEU A 378 -19.58 -17.04 -5.91
CA LEU A 378 -20.62 -17.28 -6.89
C LEU A 378 -21.98 -16.71 -6.47
N GLU A 379 -22.35 -16.87 -5.19
CA GLU A 379 -23.58 -16.30 -4.63
C GLU A 379 -23.52 -14.77 -4.64
N TRP A 380 -22.40 -14.18 -4.24
CA TRP A 380 -22.21 -12.72 -4.30
C TRP A 380 -22.32 -12.18 -5.73
N LEU A 381 -21.62 -12.78 -6.70
CA LEU A 381 -21.71 -12.36 -8.10
C LEU A 381 -23.14 -12.54 -8.65
N SER A 382 -23.73 -13.72 -8.46
CA SER A 382 -25.04 -14.06 -9.02
C SER A 382 -26.19 -13.25 -8.38
N ASN A 383 -26.18 -13.08 -7.06
CA ASN A 383 -27.30 -12.50 -6.32
C ASN A 383 -27.12 -11.00 -6.08
N ASP A 384 -25.93 -10.56 -5.68
CA ASP A 384 -25.71 -9.17 -5.26
C ASP A 384 -25.32 -8.29 -6.45
N ILE A 385 -24.40 -8.78 -7.30
CA ILE A 385 -23.96 -8.03 -8.49
C ILE A 385 -24.96 -8.17 -9.64
N PHE A 386 -25.29 -9.39 -10.07
CA PHE A 386 -26.19 -9.62 -11.19
C PHE A 386 -27.66 -9.46 -10.83
N GLY A 387 -28.07 -9.90 -9.64
CA GLY A 387 -29.44 -9.83 -9.17
C GLY A 387 -30.41 -10.69 -9.97
N LYS A 388 -31.68 -10.59 -9.59
CA LYS A 388 -32.79 -11.29 -10.23
C LYS A 388 -33.52 -10.37 -11.21
N VAL A 389 -33.96 -10.96 -12.31
CA VAL A 389 -34.80 -10.30 -13.31
C VAL A 389 -36.02 -11.16 -13.58
N VAL A 390 -37.13 -10.52 -13.96
CA VAL A 390 -38.32 -11.23 -14.40
C VAL A 390 -37.97 -12.01 -15.67
N GLN A 391 -38.09 -13.33 -15.62
CA GLN A 391 -37.94 -14.21 -16.75
C GLN A 391 -39.31 -14.79 -17.13
N VAL A 392 -39.65 -14.67 -18.42
CA VAL A 392 -40.87 -15.27 -18.96
C VAL A 392 -40.55 -16.69 -19.42
N LYS A 393 -41.11 -17.69 -18.73
CA LYS A 393 -41.02 -19.10 -19.13
C LYS A 393 -42.22 -19.43 -20.01
N LYS A 394 -41.94 -19.85 -21.25
CA LYS A 394 -42.94 -20.29 -22.22
C LYS A 394 -43.08 -21.81 -22.18
N GLY A 395 -44.16 -22.29 -21.57
CA GLY A 395 -44.57 -23.69 -21.66
C GLY A 395 -45.38 -23.90 -22.93
N VAL A 396 -44.97 -24.84 -23.79
CA VAL A 396 -45.73 -25.21 -25.00
C VAL A 396 -46.23 -26.62 -24.82
N THR A 397 -47.56 -26.79 -24.82
CA THR A 397 -48.21 -28.09 -24.82
C THR A 397 -48.79 -28.33 -26.21
N ILE A 398 -48.32 -29.37 -26.88
CA ILE A 398 -48.77 -29.74 -28.24
C ILE A 398 -49.63 -30.99 -28.14
N ASP A 399 -50.90 -30.86 -28.52
CA ASP A 399 -51.84 -31.95 -28.69
C ASP A 399 -52.20 -32.10 -30.19
N ARG A 400 -52.84 -33.21 -30.60
CA ARG A 400 -53.13 -33.52 -32.02
C ARG A 400 -53.87 -32.41 -32.75
N ASP A 401 -54.76 -31.70 -32.05
CA ASP A 401 -55.64 -30.68 -32.63
C ASP A 401 -55.36 -29.24 -32.13
N LYS A 402 -54.44 -29.07 -31.17
CA LYS A 402 -54.19 -27.75 -30.56
C LYS A 402 -52.80 -27.62 -29.97
N THR A 403 -52.14 -26.49 -30.24
CA THR A 403 -50.96 -26.03 -29.49
C THR A 403 -51.40 -24.99 -28.47
N SER A 404 -51.17 -25.26 -27.19
CA SER A 404 -51.38 -24.32 -26.10
C SER A 404 -50.05 -23.72 -25.66
N ILE A 405 -50.00 -22.40 -25.49
CA ILE A 405 -48.84 -21.68 -25.00
C ILE A 405 -49.21 -21.07 -23.65
N ASN A 406 -48.54 -21.51 -22.60
CA ASN A 406 -48.62 -20.90 -21.27
C ASN A 406 -47.38 -20.01 -21.05
N LEU A 407 -47.60 -18.78 -20.61
CA LEU A 407 -46.55 -17.83 -20.27
C LEU A 407 -46.61 -17.60 -18.77
N ASN A 408 -45.53 -17.96 -18.07
CA ASN A 408 -45.41 -17.72 -16.64
C ASN A 408 -44.20 -16.84 -16.36
N GLU A 409 -44.38 -15.77 -15.58
CA GLU A 409 -43.33 -14.85 -15.19
C GLU A 409 -42.78 -15.26 -13.83
N ASN A 410 -41.48 -15.52 -13.75
CA ASN A 410 -40.81 -15.82 -12.49
C ASN A 410 -39.56 -14.95 -12.33
N MET A 411 -39.28 -14.51 -11.11
CA MET A 411 -38.02 -13.86 -10.78
C MET A 411 -36.90 -14.90 -10.72
N ASP A 412 -35.94 -14.82 -11.63
CA ASP A 412 -34.80 -15.73 -11.70
C ASP A 412 -33.49 -14.95 -11.85
N ASN A 413 -32.35 -15.57 -11.51
CA ASN A 413 -31.06 -14.89 -11.56
C ASN A 413 -30.71 -14.49 -13.00
N LEU A 414 -30.25 -13.24 -13.19
CA LEU A 414 -29.85 -12.74 -14.53
C LEU A 414 -28.70 -13.57 -15.11
N VAL A 415 -27.73 -13.92 -14.27
CA VAL A 415 -26.66 -14.86 -14.57
C VAL A 415 -26.58 -15.86 -13.42
N PRO A 416 -26.97 -17.13 -13.62
CA PRO A 416 -26.87 -18.16 -12.58
C PRO A 416 -25.42 -18.46 -12.19
N ALA A 417 -25.20 -18.85 -10.93
CA ALA A 417 -23.90 -19.26 -10.40
C ALA A 417 -23.20 -20.33 -11.27
N SER A 418 -23.93 -21.34 -11.74
CA SER A 418 -23.37 -22.38 -12.63
C SER A 418 -22.83 -21.82 -13.94
N LYS A 419 -23.46 -20.78 -14.49
CA LYS A 419 -22.99 -20.14 -15.72
C LYS A 419 -21.70 -19.36 -15.51
N ILE A 420 -21.49 -18.84 -14.29
CA ILE A 420 -20.26 -18.13 -13.89
C ILE A 420 -19.14 -19.15 -13.65
N SER A 421 -19.42 -20.26 -12.95
CA SER A 421 -18.41 -21.31 -12.71
C SER A 421 -17.92 -21.95 -14.01
N ASP A 422 -18.82 -22.16 -14.97
CA ASP A 422 -18.54 -22.86 -16.23
C ASP A 422 -17.98 -21.91 -17.32
N MET A 423 -17.65 -20.66 -16.99
CA MET A 423 -17.05 -19.72 -17.94
C MET A 423 -15.70 -20.21 -18.45
N ALA A 424 -15.57 -20.26 -19.77
CA ALA A 424 -14.30 -20.57 -20.43
C ALA A 424 -13.31 -19.40 -20.32
N THR A 425 -12.02 -19.69 -20.46
CA THR A 425 -10.96 -18.66 -20.52
C THR A 425 -11.28 -17.62 -21.62
N GLY A 426 -11.08 -16.34 -21.30
CA GLY A 426 -11.45 -15.24 -22.17
C GLY A 426 -12.91 -14.82 -22.08
N TRP A 427 -13.71 -15.40 -21.17
CA TRP A 427 -15.00 -14.83 -20.79
C TRP A 427 -14.88 -14.06 -19.48
N ILE A 428 -15.56 -12.93 -19.41
CA ILE A 428 -15.63 -12.08 -18.23
C ILE A 428 -17.07 -11.67 -17.97
N CYS A 429 -17.37 -11.41 -16.71
CA CYS A 429 -18.67 -10.96 -16.27
C CYS A 429 -18.54 -9.94 -15.13
N GLY A 430 -19.56 -9.12 -14.94
CA GLY A 430 -19.61 -8.22 -13.79
C GLY A 430 -20.47 -6.99 -14.06
N GLN A 431 -20.11 -5.89 -13.41
CA GLN A 431 -20.85 -4.64 -13.45
C GLN A 431 -19.90 -3.45 -13.45
N THR A 432 -20.20 -2.44 -14.26
CA THR A 432 -19.52 -1.14 -14.18
C THR A 432 -20.35 -0.12 -13.39
N ALA A 433 -19.66 0.77 -12.69
CA ALA A 433 -20.26 1.93 -12.05
C ALA A 433 -20.87 2.85 -13.12
N ARG A 434 -22.02 3.46 -12.80
CA ARG A 434 -22.67 4.44 -13.66
C ARG A 434 -22.11 5.82 -13.38
N ASP A 435 -21.86 6.58 -14.43
CA ASP A 435 -21.65 8.02 -14.29
C ASP A 435 -23.01 8.75 -14.29
N PHE A 436 -23.01 10.00 -13.84
CA PHE A 436 -24.19 10.83 -13.81
C PHE A 436 -24.69 11.08 -15.25
N VAL A 437 -25.91 10.62 -15.55
CA VAL A 437 -26.61 10.95 -16.79
C VAL A 437 -27.70 11.97 -16.44
N LYS A 438 -27.64 13.15 -17.05
CA LYS A 438 -28.70 14.15 -16.88
C LYS A 438 -30.02 13.59 -17.41
N THR A 439 -31.03 13.50 -16.56
CA THR A 439 -32.37 13.03 -16.91
C THR A 439 -32.93 13.86 -18.07
N LYS A 440 -33.20 13.21 -19.20
CA LYS A 440 -33.85 13.82 -20.36
C LYS A 440 -35.36 13.55 -20.25
N THR A 441 -36.15 14.60 -20.05
CA THR A 441 -37.61 14.53 -20.08
C THR A 441 -38.13 14.91 -21.46
N GLY A 442 -39.20 14.22 -21.90
CA GLY A 442 -39.95 14.57 -23.10
C GLY A 442 -40.84 15.80 -22.90
N MET A 443 -41.57 16.18 -23.94
CA MET A 443 -42.56 17.27 -23.88
C MET A 443 -43.59 16.95 -22.76
N GLY A 444 -43.78 17.89 -21.83
CA GLY A 444 -44.67 17.71 -20.68
C GLY A 444 -44.08 16.95 -19.47
N GLY A 445 -42.76 16.72 -19.42
CA GLY A 445 -42.11 16.10 -18.25
C GLY A 445 -42.23 14.57 -18.20
N SER A 446 -42.77 13.94 -19.24
CA SER A 446 -42.87 12.48 -19.33
C SER A 446 -41.52 11.83 -19.64
N MET A 447 -41.25 10.67 -19.05
CA MET A 447 -40.02 9.91 -19.26
C MET A 447 -40.36 8.42 -19.35
N ASN A 448 -39.86 7.76 -20.39
CA ASN A 448 -39.92 6.29 -20.47
C ASN A 448 -38.73 5.70 -19.70
N ILE A 449 -39.01 5.17 -18.51
CA ILE A 449 -38.01 4.58 -17.62
C ILE A 449 -37.32 3.37 -18.28
N GLN A 450 -38.01 2.59 -19.12
CA GLN A 450 -37.44 1.37 -19.71
C GLN A 450 -36.51 1.64 -20.90
N GLU A 451 -36.73 2.74 -21.62
CA GLU A 451 -35.96 3.12 -22.82
C GLU A 451 -34.86 4.14 -22.54
N SER A 452 -34.96 4.86 -21.41
CA SER A 452 -33.96 5.85 -21.04
C SER A 452 -32.60 5.20 -20.78
N GLU A 453 -31.56 5.82 -21.33
CA GLU A 453 -30.17 5.40 -21.09
C GLU A 453 -29.79 5.41 -19.61
N GLU A 454 -30.47 6.23 -18.80
CA GLU A 454 -30.31 6.30 -17.34
C GLU A 454 -30.59 4.95 -16.64
N PHE A 455 -31.47 4.13 -17.23
CA PHE A 455 -31.92 2.86 -16.65
C PHE A 455 -31.38 1.61 -17.35
N LYS A 456 -30.58 1.74 -18.41
CA LYS A 456 -29.90 0.61 -19.05
C LYS A 456 -28.96 -0.08 -18.05
N THR A 457 -28.95 -1.41 -18.07
CA THR A 457 -28.09 -2.21 -17.19
C THR A 457 -26.61 -2.01 -17.54
N THR A 458 -25.76 -1.84 -16.53
CA THR A 458 -24.29 -1.81 -16.66
C THR A 458 -23.64 -3.17 -16.44
N LYS A 459 -24.46 -4.21 -16.35
CA LYS A 459 -24.03 -5.58 -16.12
C LYS A 459 -23.63 -6.21 -17.45
N PHE A 460 -22.52 -6.93 -17.47
CA PHE A 460 -22.00 -7.58 -18.67
C PHE A 460 -21.66 -9.05 -18.40
N PHE A 461 -21.81 -9.86 -19.44
CA PHE A 461 -21.34 -11.23 -19.51
C PHE A 461 -20.90 -11.43 -20.97
N CYS A 462 -19.60 -11.34 -21.24
CA CYS A 462 -19.08 -11.26 -22.59
C CYS A 462 -17.74 -11.99 -22.75
N LYS A 463 -17.42 -12.32 -24.01
CA LYS A 463 -16.11 -12.81 -24.40
C LYS A 463 -15.20 -11.61 -24.67
N THR A 464 -13.95 -11.70 -24.24
CA THR A 464 -12.91 -10.72 -24.55
C THR A 464 -12.57 -10.78 -26.03
N ASP A 465 -12.35 -9.61 -26.62
CA ASP A 465 -11.92 -9.44 -28.01
C ASP A 465 -10.50 -8.85 -28.02
N PHE A 466 -9.51 -9.72 -27.82
CA PHE A 466 -8.11 -9.32 -27.76
C PHE A 466 -7.48 -9.40 -29.16
N ASP A 467 -6.91 -8.29 -29.62
CA ASP A 467 -6.05 -8.28 -30.81
C ASP A 467 -4.69 -8.92 -30.48
N MET A 468 -4.61 -10.23 -30.66
CA MET A 468 -3.41 -11.02 -30.39
C MET A 468 -2.22 -10.62 -31.27
N ALA A 469 -2.46 -10.05 -32.46
CA ALA A 469 -1.38 -9.59 -33.33
C ALA A 469 -0.78 -8.28 -32.80
N ALA A 470 -1.63 -7.34 -32.36
CA ALA A 470 -1.19 -6.11 -31.69
C ALA A 470 -0.45 -6.41 -30.38
N ILE A 471 -0.95 -7.35 -29.57
CA ILE A 471 -0.31 -7.76 -28.31
C ILE A 471 1.09 -8.32 -28.58
N LYS A 472 1.24 -9.26 -29.51
CA LYS A 472 2.56 -9.83 -29.85
C LYS A 472 3.54 -8.77 -30.38
N LYS A 473 3.05 -7.81 -31.18
CA LYS A 473 3.86 -6.68 -31.65
C LYS A 473 4.30 -5.79 -30.48
N GLU A 474 3.44 -5.60 -29.49
CA GLU A 474 3.76 -4.86 -28.28
C GLU A 474 4.81 -5.59 -27.44
N GLU A 475 4.63 -6.88 -27.21
CA GLU A 475 5.55 -7.73 -26.42
C GLU A 475 6.95 -7.78 -27.05
N ALA A 476 7.03 -7.83 -28.38
CA ALA A 476 8.31 -7.75 -29.09
C ALA A 476 9.05 -6.41 -28.90
N ALA A 477 8.35 -5.35 -28.47
CA ALA A 477 8.93 -4.03 -28.22
C ALA A 477 9.29 -3.78 -26.75
N TYR A 478 9.13 -4.79 -25.88
CA TYR A 478 9.47 -4.67 -24.47
C TYR A 478 10.98 -4.52 -24.26
N VAL A 479 11.33 -3.71 -23.26
CA VAL A 479 12.71 -3.37 -22.92
C VAL A 479 13.04 -3.82 -21.50
N PRO A 480 14.30 -4.22 -21.22
CA PRO A 480 14.70 -4.60 -19.87
C PRO A 480 14.47 -3.50 -18.83
N LEU A 481 14.16 -3.91 -17.60
CA LEU A 481 14.02 -3.00 -16.47
C LEU A 481 15.33 -2.25 -16.16
N PRO A 482 15.26 -0.99 -15.71
CA PRO A 482 16.46 -0.22 -15.39
C PRO A 482 17.12 -0.73 -14.12
N LYS A 483 18.45 -0.85 -14.13
CA LYS A 483 19.27 -1.00 -12.92
C LYS A 483 19.55 0.38 -12.33
N PHE A 484 19.30 0.55 -11.03
CA PHE A 484 19.58 1.79 -10.31
C PHE A 484 20.93 1.77 -9.61
N TYR A 485 21.38 0.58 -9.21
CA TYR A 485 22.68 0.35 -8.59
C TYR A 485 23.46 -0.69 -9.38
N THR A 486 24.76 -0.48 -9.52
CA THR A 486 25.67 -1.42 -10.18
C THR A 486 26.74 -1.84 -9.19
N PHE A 487 26.87 -3.16 -8.97
CA PHE A 487 27.96 -3.75 -8.20
C PHE A 487 28.92 -4.44 -9.16
N LYS A 488 30.23 -4.42 -8.91
CA LYS A 488 31.20 -5.04 -9.84
C LYS A 488 31.08 -6.56 -9.83
N SER A 489 30.70 -7.15 -8.69
CA SER A 489 30.46 -8.57 -8.55
C SER A 489 29.42 -8.87 -7.47
N ARG A 490 28.90 -10.11 -7.48
CA ARG A 490 28.00 -10.60 -6.42
C ARG A 490 28.66 -10.55 -5.03
N GLU A 491 29.96 -10.84 -4.95
CA GLU A 491 30.71 -10.79 -3.69
C GLU A 491 30.88 -9.35 -3.18
N GLU A 492 31.17 -8.39 -4.07
CA GLU A 492 31.27 -6.98 -3.68
C GLU A 492 29.92 -6.47 -3.17
N ARG A 493 28.82 -6.83 -3.85
CA ARG A 493 27.45 -6.55 -3.38
C ARG A 493 27.24 -7.06 -1.97
N GLU A 494 27.51 -8.34 -1.72
CA GLU A 494 27.32 -8.95 -0.39
C GLU A 494 28.18 -8.28 0.69
N ARG A 495 29.42 -7.89 0.37
CA ARG A 495 30.29 -7.14 1.28
C ARG A 495 29.75 -5.75 1.62
N ILE A 496 29.25 -5.01 0.62
CA ILE A 496 28.69 -3.67 0.82
C ILE A 496 27.44 -3.74 1.70
N LEU A 497 26.51 -4.64 1.37
CA LEU A 497 25.27 -4.82 2.13
C LEU A 497 25.57 -5.26 3.58
N TYR A 498 26.51 -6.20 3.76
CA TYR A 498 26.93 -6.62 5.09
C TYR A 498 27.61 -5.51 5.89
N LYS A 499 28.48 -4.72 5.25
CA LYS A 499 29.12 -3.57 5.91
C LYS A 499 28.08 -2.56 6.39
N ASN A 500 27.08 -2.24 5.56
CA ASN A 500 25.99 -1.36 5.96
C ASN A 500 25.21 -1.95 7.15
N PHE A 501 24.87 -3.24 7.09
CA PHE A 501 24.18 -3.93 8.18
C PHE A 501 24.94 -3.85 9.52
N VAL A 502 26.26 -4.08 9.51
CA VAL A 502 27.11 -3.98 10.70
C VAL A 502 27.23 -2.54 11.18
N GLN A 503 27.36 -1.58 10.26
CA GLN A 503 27.48 -0.16 10.59
C GLN A 503 26.24 0.34 11.35
N VAL A 504 25.03 0.00 10.90
CA VAL A 504 23.78 0.36 11.61
C VAL A 504 23.80 -0.13 13.06
N GLY A 505 24.26 -1.36 13.30
CA GLY A 505 24.38 -1.90 14.66
C GLY A 505 25.43 -1.16 15.51
N GLN A 506 26.50 -0.68 14.89
CA GLN A 506 27.52 0.13 15.56
C GLN A 506 26.98 1.54 15.89
N ASP A 507 26.26 2.16 14.96
CA ASP A 507 25.65 3.48 15.10
C ASP A 507 24.66 3.51 16.29
N VAL A 508 23.85 2.46 16.44
CA VAL A 508 22.94 2.31 17.59
C VAL A 508 23.69 2.21 18.91
N LYS A 509 24.79 1.44 18.97
CA LYS A 509 25.62 1.32 20.18
C LYS A 509 26.28 2.65 20.55
N GLU A 510 26.74 3.40 19.56
CA GLU A 510 27.32 4.73 19.76
C GLU A 510 26.28 5.73 20.25
N MET A 511 25.08 5.70 19.68
CA MET A 511 23.94 6.50 20.13
C MET A 511 23.58 6.21 21.59
N ILE A 512 23.47 4.93 21.97
CA ILE A 512 23.19 4.52 23.35
C ILE A 512 24.25 5.05 24.32
N LYS A 513 25.54 4.90 23.97
CA LYS A 513 26.64 5.41 24.79
C LYS A 513 26.58 6.92 24.95
N ASP A 514 26.30 7.66 23.88
CA ASP A 514 26.15 9.11 23.92
C ASP A 514 24.99 9.53 24.85
N VAL A 515 23.84 8.87 24.73
CA VAL A 515 22.67 9.11 25.59
C VAL A 515 22.99 8.83 27.07
N GLN A 516 23.65 7.71 27.37
CA GLN A 516 24.05 7.36 28.74
C GLN A 516 25.09 8.34 29.31
N ASN A 517 26.05 8.78 28.50
CA ASN A 517 27.05 9.76 28.91
C ASN A 517 26.41 11.12 29.24
N LYS A 518 25.49 11.60 28.40
CA LYS A 518 24.76 12.85 28.64
C LYS A 518 23.91 12.80 29.91
N ARG A 519 23.33 11.64 30.23
CA ARG A 519 22.56 11.42 31.46
C ARG A 519 23.45 11.39 32.71
N ASN A 520 24.67 10.86 32.59
CA ASN A 520 25.62 10.73 33.70
C ASN A 520 26.53 11.95 33.91
N ALA A 521 26.57 12.89 32.95
CA ALA A 521 27.28 14.15 33.07
C ALA A 521 26.61 15.01 34.17
N LYS A 522 27.24 15.02 35.35
CA LYS A 522 26.84 15.77 36.55
C LYS A 522 27.03 17.27 36.39
#